data_AF-A0A2M7VZC3-F1
#
_entry.id   AF-A0A2M7VZC3-F1
#
_cell.length_a   1.000
_cell.length_b   1.000
_cell.length_c   1.000
_cell.angle_alpha   90.00
_cell.angle_beta   90.00
_cell.angle_gamma   90.00
#
_symmetry.space_group_name_H-M   'P 1'
#
loop_
_entity.id
_entity.type
_entity.pdbx_description
1 polymer ?
#
loop_
_entity_poly.entity_id
_entity_poly.type
_entity_poly.pdbx_seq_one_letter_code
_entity_poly.pdbx_strand_id
1 'polypeptide(L)'
;MKNRNLKLLALVAVAATTFMACNPLNKMVKRQAEVNYELTPNPVEMHGDTIAITFSGSFPAKYFNKKISAVITPVLVYGENSESFTPLKLKGEVSEAEGTTINYEKGGNFSHAAKIPYKDGMEAAIVELRVTGSYKTKTKDLDPRKVADGTIITPKLVMSSDKAIAGADKMVKFNLENNSVDIHYLVNNSVVRSGEMTDADIKDLKAKLKGWQENVKMEFNSLNIEAYASPEGELSKNENLANERATSAAKAIEGMLKSAKITLPETGFTTATGKGEDWTGFKSLMTASDIKDKELIIRVLETYQDGEKRETEIKNLAATYTEVAKKVLPELRRAQCNLVMKHNNLTDDELKTLVDTKIDSLDVEQMLYAATLYNDVAKKESIYKSVSSIHANDWRGPNNVGFIYVSQNKLADAKAEFDKANGLSANNPIVQNNLGVIERLNGNLDAAMDYYNKASGAGKEVAQNKGIINIIKGDYAGAVSNYSGVNSFNAALAQLLNKNNSIGAVIDGSDDKDEALSYYLKAIAGARSGDNDMMINNLKTATSKDAALKAKAKTDAEFIKSRANADFQAAVN
;
A
#
# COMPACT_ATOMS: atom_id res chain seq x y z
N MET A 1 -57.88 97.24 18.75
CA MET A 1 -58.37 96.00 18.12
C MET A 1 -58.24 96.12 16.61
N LYS A 2 -57.82 95.01 15.99
CA LYS A 2 -58.07 94.60 14.60
C LYS A 2 -57.50 95.42 13.43
N ASN A 3 -56.79 94.62 12.62
CA ASN A 3 -56.78 94.59 11.15
C ASN A 3 -55.94 95.64 10.43
N ARG A 4 -55.28 95.35 9.32
CA ARG A 4 -54.74 94.17 8.62
C ARG A 4 -54.26 94.75 7.28
N ASN A 5 -53.27 94.10 6.66
CA ASN A 5 -53.00 94.08 5.22
C ASN A 5 -52.15 95.25 4.65
N LEU A 6 -50.88 94.95 4.31
CA LEU A 6 -50.36 94.54 2.98
C LEU A 6 -49.95 95.79 2.18
N LYS A 7 -48.78 95.94 1.53
CA LYS A 7 -47.98 95.05 0.66
C LYS A 7 -46.66 95.82 0.35
N LEU A 8 -45.47 95.17 0.32
CA LEU A 8 -44.74 94.75 -0.90
C LEU A 8 -44.02 95.95 -1.60
N LEU A 9 -42.74 96.02 -1.96
CA LEU A 9 -41.67 95.17 -2.50
C LEU A 9 -40.35 95.97 -2.26
N ALA A 10 -39.10 95.51 -2.41
CA ALA A 10 -38.42 94.25 -2.56
C ALA A 10 -36.92 94.60 -2.71
N LEU A 11 -36.01 93.73 -2.27
CA LEU A 11 -34.89 93.35 -3.11
C LEU A 11 -34.39 91.97 -2.64
N VAL A 12 -34.62 90.97 -3.47
CA VAL A 12 -34.15 89.60 -3.29
C VAL A 12 -32.87 89.45 -4.11
N ALA A 13 -31.76 89.17 -3.45
CA ALA A 13 -30.57 88.61 -4.08
C ALA A 13 -30.62 87.08 -3.87
N VAL A 14 -31.02 86.35 -4.91
CA VAL A 14 -30.89 84.88 -4.93
C VAL A 14 -29.46 84.55 -5.31
N ALA A 15 -28.63 84.19 -4.33
CA ALA A 15 -27.40 83.45 -4.59
C ALA A 15 -27.78 82.01 -4.93
N ALA A 16 -27.75 81.68 -6.22
CA ALA A 16 -27.87 80.30 -6.69
C ALA A 16 -26.60 79.53 -6.34
N THR A 17 -26.54 78.96 -5.13
CA THR A 17 -25.57 77.91 -4.80
C THR A 17 -26.03 76.62 -5.47
N THR A 18 -25.53 76.38 -6.68
CA THR A 18 -25.58 75.06 -7.29
C THR A 18 -24.81 74.10 -6.39
N PHE A 19 -25.53 73.35 -5.54
CA PHE A 19 -24.99 72.15 -4.92
C PHE A 19 -24.58 71.20 -6.05
N MET A 20 -23.29 71.18 -6.39
CA MET A 20 -22.71 70.07 -7.13
C MET A 20 -22.96 68.81 -6.30
N ALA A 21 -24.00 68.05 -6.65
CA ALA A 21 -24.27 66.76 -6.06
C ALA A 21 -23.02 65.89 -6.28
N CYS A 22 -22.23 65.69 -5.23
CA CYS A 22 -21.08 64.80 -5.24
C CYS A 22 -21.51 63.45 -5.83
N ASN A 23 -21.00 63.11 -7.01
CA ASN A 23 -21.24 61.82 -7.65
C ASN A 23 -20.92 60.70 -6.62
N PRO A 24 -21.89 59.86 -6.22
CA PRO A 24 -21.68 58.91 -5.14
C PRO A 24 -20.57 57.88 -5.47
N LEU A 25 -20.29 57.65 -6.76
CA LEU A 25 -19.15 56.85 -7.22
C LEU A 25 -17.80 57.49 -6.89
N ASN A 26 -17.68 58.82 -7.00
CA ASN A 26 -16.43 59.52 -6.64
C ASN A 26 -16.16 59.43 -5.13
N LYS A 27 -17.21 59.43 -4.29
CA LYS A 27 -17.05 59.23 -2.84
C LYS A 27 -16.60 57.80 -2.52
N MET A 28 -17.10 56.81 -3.24
CA MET A 28 -16.70 55.41 -3.11
C MET A 28 -15.22 55.22 -3.43
N VAL A 29 -14.74 55.76 -4.56
CA VAL A 29 -13.32 55.70 -4.96
C VAL A 29 -12.41 56.40 -3.94
N LYS A 30 -12.74 57.63 -3.51
CA LYS A 30 -11.93 58.37 -2.53
C LYS A 30 -11.77 57.67 -1.18
N ARG A 31 -12.69 56.76 -0.84
CA ARG A 31 -12.74 56.05 0.43
C ARG A 31 -12.40 54.56 0.29
N GLN A 32 -11.97 54.09 -0.87
CA GLN A 32 -11.76 52.66 -1.14
C GLN A 32 -10.78 51.98 -0.16
N ALA A 33 -9.84 52.75 0.41
CA ALA A 33 -8.91 52.28 1.43
C ALA A 33 -9.60 51.89 2.75
N GLU A 34 -10.82 52.37 3.02
CA GLU A 34 -11.60 52.02 4.21
C GLU A 34 -12.31 50.66 4.09
N VAL A 35 -12.33 50.06 2.90
CA VAL A 35 -12.95 48.75 2.68
C VAL A 35 -11.98 47.66 3.09
N ASN A 36 -12.42 46.69 3.87
CA ASN A 36 -11.60 45.54 4.21
C ASN A 36 -11.88 44.41 3.22
N TYR A 37 -10.80 43.77 2.77
CA TYR A 37 -10.85 42.60 1.91
C TYR A 37 -9.93 41.52 2.47
N GLU A 38 -10.39 40.29 2.42
CA GLU A 38 -9.68 39.10 2.82
C GLU A 38 -9.88 38.02 1.75
N LEU A 39 -8.89 37.16 1.57
CA LEU A 39 -8.97 36.00 0.69
C LEU A 39 -8.37 34.80 1.39
N THR A 40 -9.10 33.68 1.33
CA THR A 40 -8.69 32.39 1.90
C THR A 40 -8.76 31.30 0.81
N PRO A 41 -7.71 30.47 0.66
CA PRO A 41 -6.42 30.53 1.35
C PRO A 41 -5.51 31.65 0.80
N ASN A 42 -4.56 32.12 1.62
CA ASN A 42 -3.48 33.03 1.21
C ASN A 42 -2.15 32.52 1.81
N PRO A 43 -1.18 32.05 0.99
CA PRO A 43 -1.19 32.01 -0.48
C PRO A 43 -2.32 31.14 -1.06
N VAL A 44 -2.67 31.35 -2.33
CA VAL A 44 -3.70 30.50 -2.96
C VAL A 44 -3.16 29.08 -3.17
N GLU A 45 -4.06 28.10 -3.25
CA GLU A 45 -3.67 26.68 -3.32
C GLU A 45 -4.35 25.99 -4.51
N MET A 46 -3.59 25.14 -5.21
CA MET A 46 -4.12 24.22 -6.20
C MET A 46 -4.51 22.90 -5.51
N HIS A 47 -5.73 22.44 -5.78
CA HIS A 47 -6.22 21.13 -5.35
C HIS A 47 -6.75 20.39 -6.58
N GLY A 48 -6.13 19.24 -6.88
CA GLY A 48 -6.31 18.57 -8.15
C GLY A 48 -5.91 19.46 -9.32
N ASP A 49 -6.87 19.80 -10.19
CA ASP A 49 -6.71 20.69 -11.34
C ASP A 49 -7.27 22.10 -11.12
N THR A 50 -7.67 22.44 -9.89
CA THR A 50 -8.51 23.60 -9.60
C THR A 50 -7.90 24.49 -8.52
N ILE A 51 -8.02 25.82 -8.70
CA ILE A 51 -7.78 26.81 -7.65
C ILE A 51 -9.14 27.26 -7.12
N ALA A 52 -9.39 27.02 -5.84
CA ALA A 52 -10.60 27.46 -5.16
C ALA A 52 -10.26 28.55 -4.14
N ILE A 53 -11.04 29.63 -4.16
CA ILE A 53 -10.87 30.77 -3.25
C ILE A 53 -12.20 31.11 -2.59
N THR A 54 -12.11 31.67 -1.39
CA THR A 54 -13.20 32.44 -0.79
C THR A 54 -12.68 33.85 -0.54
N PHE A 55 -13.29 34.85 -1.17
CA PHE A 55 -13.00 36.24 -0.88
C PHE A 55 -14.15 36.84 -0.06
N SER A 56 -13.78 37.61 0.96
CA SER A 56 -14.70 38.25 1.87
C SER A 56 -14.27 39.67 2.15
N GLY A 57 -15.16 40.45 2.74
CA GLY A 57 -14.83 41.81 3.11
C GLY A 57 -15.97 42.52 3.81
N SER A 58 -15.70 43.76 4.19
CA SER A 58 -16.67 44.60 4.88
C SER A 58 -16.59 46.05 4.39
N PHE A 59 -17.77 46.63 4.18
CA PHE A 59 -17.94 48.04 3.91
C PHE A 59 -18.29 48.77 5.21
N PRO A 60 -17.62 49.88 5.54
CA PRO A 60 -17.93 50.64 6.74
C PRO A 60 -19.29 51.35 6.63
N ALA A 61 -19.80 51.77 7.79
CA ALA A 61 -20.98 52.61 7.89
C ALA A 61 -20.89 53.83 6.94
N LYS A 62 -21.99 54.12 6.26
CA LYS A 62 -22.17 55.25 5.32
C LYS A 62 -21.20 55.23 4.12
N TYR A 63 -20.61 54.08 3.80
CA TYR A 63 -19.77 53.89 2.61
C TYR A 63 -20.60 53.55 1.36
N PHE A 64 -21.33 52.44 1.38
CA PHE A 64 -22.01 51.88 0.22
C PHE A 64 -23.35 52.59 -0.03
N ASN A 65 -23.36 53.58 -0.93
CA ASN A 65 -24.54 54.42 -1.16
C ASN A 65 -25.77 53.59 -1.56
N LYS A 66 -26.94 53.95 -1.01
CA LYS A 66 -28.22 53.27 -1.26
C LYS A 66 -28.57 53.06 -2.74
N LYS A 67 -28.11 53.93 -3.64
CA LYS A 67 -28.46 53.88 -5.08
C LYS A 67 -27.38 53.27 -5.98
N ILE A 68 -26.26 52.81 -5.41
CA ILE A 68 -25.14 52.25 -6.17
C ILE A 68 -25.27 50.72 -6.25
N SER A 69 -24.69 50.12 -7.28
CA SER A 69 -24.29 48.71 -7.29
C SER A 69 -22.79 48.57 -7.50
N ALA A 70 -22.20 47.45 -7.10
CA ALA A 70 -20.79 47.15 -7.30
C ALA A 70 -20.63 45.72 -7.77
N VAL A 71 -19.70 45.49 -8.69
CA VAL A 71 -19.28 44.15 -9.12
C VAL A 71 -17.85 43.98 -8.65
N ILE A 72 -17.61 43.00 -7.78
CA ILE A 72 -16.28 42.65 -7.26
C ILE A 72 -15.82 41.40 -8.01
N THR A 73 -14.73 41.53 -8.76
CA THR A 73 -14.16 40.44 -9.56
C THR A 73 -12.77 40.11 -9.03
N PRO A 74 -12.55 38.93 -8.43
CA PRO A 74 -11.20 38.45 -8.17
C PRO A 74 -10.53 38.07 -9.48
N VAL A 75 -9.28 38.49 -9.64
CA VAL A 75 -8.48 38.22 -10.82
C VAL A 75 -7.14 37.65 -10.38
N LEU A 76 -6.83 36.45 -10.86
CA LEU A 76 -5.50 35.85 -10.71
C LEU A 76 -4.62 36.38 -11.84
N VAL A 77 -3.52 37.04 -11.49
CA VAL A 77 -2.57 37.65 -12.43
C VAL A 77 -1.26 36.86 -12.36
N TYR A 78 -0.75 36.44 -13.51
CA TYR A 78 0.45 35.61 -13.63
C TYR A 78 1.20 35.95 -14.92
N GLY A 79 2.44 36.44 -14.79
CA GLY A 79 3.17 37.02 -15.92
C GLY A 79 2.38 38.16 -16.58
N GLU A 80 2.18 38.08 -17.89
CA GLU A 80 1.35 39.02 -18.67
C GLU A 80 -0.12 38.57 -18.78
N ASN A 81 -0.46 37.41 -18.22
CA ASN A 81 -1.78 36.80 -18.33
C ASN A 81 -2.63 37.07 -17.08
N SER A 82 -3.95 36.92 -17.23
CA SER A 82 -4.88 36.96 -16.10
C SER A 82 -6.10 36.09 -16.34
N GLU A 83 -6.62 35.47 -15.27
CA GLU A 83 -7.89 34.75 -15.27
C GLU A 83 -8.83 35.38 -14.24
N SER A 84 -10.09 35.58 -14.64
CA SER A 84 -11.11 36.11 -13.73
C SER A 84 -11.89 34.97 -13.08
N PHE A 85 -12.07 35.07 -11.77
CA PHE A 85 -13.04 34.24 -11.05
C PHE A 85 -14.46 34.76 -11.28
N THR A 86 -15.47 33.94 -10.96
CA THR A 86 -16.86 34.38 -10.94
C THR A 86 -17.02 35.63 -10.04
N PRO A 87 -17.62 36.72 -10.54
CA PRO A 87 -17.73 37.95 -9.78
C PRO A 87 -18.89 37.94 -8.78
N LEU A 88 -18.75 38.70 -7.69
CA LEU A 88 -19.83 38.99 -6.75
C LEU A 88 -20.51 40.31 -7.10
N LYS A 89 -21.84 40.26 -7.27
CA LYS A 89 -22.66 41.46 -7.46
C LYS A 89 -23.26 41.93 -6.14
N LEU A 90 -23.06 43.20 -5.82
CA LEU A 90 -23.57 43.86 -4.63
C LEU A 90 -24.42 45.06 -5.00
N LYS A 91 -25.40 45.40 -4.16
CA LYS A 91 -26.28 46.54 -4.38
C LYS A 91 -26.63 47.30 -3.10
N GLY A 92 -26.88 48.59 -3.25
CA GLY A 92 -27.45 49.41 -2.19
C GLY A 92 -28.95 49.17 -2.08
N GLU A 93 -29.50 49.57 -0.93
CA GLU A 93 -30.90 49.33 -0.54
C GLU A 93 -31.97 49.82 -1.55
N VAL A 94 -31.63 50.81 -2.37
CA VAL A 94 -32.52 51.49 -3.32
C VAL A 94 -32.03 51.32 -4.77
N SER A 95 -30.99 50.49 -4.99
CA SER A 95 -30.51 50.19 -6.33
C SER A 95 -31.38 49.12 -6.99
N GLU A 96 -31.78 49.36 -8.24
CA GLU A 96 -32.57 48.43 -9.06
C GLU A 96 -31.74 47.26 -9.61
N ALA A 97 -30.42 47.30 -9.47
CA ALA A 97 -29.54 46.22 -9.91
C ALA A 97 -29.80 44.90 -9.15
N GLU A 98 -29.36 43.79 -9.73
CA GLU A 98 -29.30 42.51 -9.04
C GLU A 98 -28.02 42.39 -8.19
N GLY A 99 -28.12 41.71 -7.06
CA GLY A 99 -26.99 41.46 -6.17
C GLY A 99 -27.37 41.45 -4.70
N THR A 100 -26.40 41.11 -3.85
CA THR A 100 -26.56 41.09 -2.39
C THR A 100 -26.66 42.51 -1.86
N THR A 101 -27.68 42.79 -1.05
CA THR A 101 -27.92 44.13 -0.50
C THR A 101 -26.94 44.48 0.61
N ILE A 102 -26.30 45.66 0.52
CA ILE A 102 -25.45 46.27 1.55
C ILE A 102 -26.20 47.45 2.19
N ASN A 103 -26.28 47.48 3.52
CA ASN A 103 -26.95 48.55 4.26
C ASN A 103 -26.08 49.81 4.30
N TYR A 104 -26.66 50.97 4.00
CA TYR A 104 -25.88 52.21 3.97
C TYR A 104 -25.50 52.69 5.37
N GLU A 105 -26.41 52.69 6.35
CA GLU A 105 -26.14 53.29 7.66
C GLU A 105 -25.17 52.47 8.52
N LYS A 106 -25.32 51.14 8.51
CA LYS A 106 -24.53 50.20 9.30
C LYS A 106 -23.32 49.65 8.54
N GLY A 107 -23.29 49.77 7.21
CA GLY A 107 -22.35 49.05 6.36
C GLY A 107 -22.81 47.61 6.12
N GLY A 108 -21.90 46.73 5.70
CA GLY A 108 -22.23 45.33 5.49
C GLY A 108 -21.04 44.46 5.14
N ASN A 109 -21.16 43.18 5.47
CA ASN A 109 -20.17 42.16 5.16
C ASN A 109 -20.60 41.39 3.90
N PHE A 110 -19.63 40.82 3.21
CA PHE A 110 -19.87 39.92 2.09
C PHE A 110 -18.85 38.78 2.10
N SER A 111 -19.23 37.67 1.47
CA SER A 111 -18.37 36.51 1.23
C SER A 111 -18.81 35.83 -0.05
N HIS A 112 -17.86 35.36 -0.85
CA HIS A 112 -18.12 34.66 -2.10
C HIS A 112 -17.04 33.62 -2.37
N ALA A 113 -17.47 32.38 -2.63
CA ALA A 113 -16.61 31.29 -3.05
C ALA A 113 -16.59 31.22 -4.57
N ALA A 114 -15.40 31.08 -5.16
CA ALA A 114 -15.22 30.94 -6.59
C ALA A 114 -14.07 29.98 -6.88
N LYS A 115 -14.04 29.45 -8.11
CA LYS A 115 -12.99 28.55 -8.57
C LYS A 115 -12.67 28.76 -10.05
N ILE A 116 -11.43 28.47 -10.42
CA ILE A 116 -10.94 28.42 -11.81
C ILE A 116 -10.04 27.19 -11.99
N PRO A 117 -9.93 26.63 -13.20
CA PRO A 117 -8.91 25.63 -13.48
C PRO A 117 -7.51 26.24 -13.35
N TYR A 118 -6.57 25.48 -12.83
CA TYR A 118 -5.16 25.84 -12.84
C TYR A 118 -4.62 25.79 -14.29
N LYS A 119 -3.75 26.74 -14.63
CA LYS A 119 -2.97 26.75 -15.88
C LYS A 119 -1.49 26.91 -15.55
N ASP A 120 -0.63 26.33 -16.38
CA ASP A 120 0.82 26.45 -16.19
C ASP A 120 1.25 27.92 -16.19
N GLY A 121 2.18 28.26 -15.28
CA GLY A 121 2.62 29.64 -15.01
C GLY A 121 1.91 30.30 -13.82
N MET A 122 0.80 29.73 -13.33
CA MET A 122 0.08 30.29 -12.17
C MET A 122 0.81 30.10 -10.82
N GLU A 123 1.92 29.37 -10.76
CA GLU A 123 2.74 29.23 -9.55
C GLU A 123 3.30 30.57 -9.04
N ALA A 124 3.61 31.49 -9.95
CA ALA A 124 4.09 32.83 -9.66
C ALA A 124 2.97 33.88 -9.84
N ALA A 125 1.81 33.63 -9.24
CA ALA A 125 0.65 34.51 -9.35
C ALA A 125 0.52 35.52 -8.20
N ILE A 126 -0.39 36.48 -8.37
CA ILE A 126 -1.06 37.20 -7.27
C ILE A 126 -2.56 37.18 -7.54
N VAL A 127 -3.36 37.39 -6.48
CA VAL A 127 -4.79 37.68 -6.67
C VAL A 127 -5.06 39.11 -6.28
N GLU A 128 -5.73 39.83 -7.17
CA GLU A 128 -6.24 41.17 -6.93
C GLU A 128 -7.77 41.22 -7.07
N LEU A 129 -8.40 42.13 -6.34
CA LEU A 129 -9.81 42.44 -6.50
C LEU A 129 -9.96 43.67 -7.38
N ARG A 130 -10.73 43.53 -8.45
CA ARG A 130 -11.16 44.64 -9.32
C ARG A 130 -12.63 44.94 -9.04
N VAL A 131 -12.93 46.19 -8.71
CA VAL A 131 -14.29 46.60 -8.33
C VAL A 131 -14.80 47.69 -9.27
N THR A 132 -15.94 47.41 -9.91
CA THR A 132 -16.64 48.39 -10.75
C THR A 132 -17.93 48.82 -10.05
N GLY A 133 -18.00 50.10 -9.66
CA GLY A 133 -19.20 50.72 -9.13
C GLY A 133 -20.09 51.26 -10.26
N SER A 134 -21.41 51.14 -10.11
CA SER A 134 -22.41 51.63 -11.06
C SER A 134 -23.46 52.50 -10.39
N TYR A 135 -23.83 53.61 -11.04
CA TYR A 135 -24.92 54.49 -10.63
C TYR A 135 -25.67 54.98 -11.87
N LYS A 136 -26.92 54.52 -12.04
CA LYS A 136 -27.68 54.70 -13.29
C LYS A 136 -26.87 54.16 -14.48
N THR A 137 -26.65 54.96 -15.51
CA THR A 137 -25.85 54.60 -16.70
C THR A 137 -24.35 54.84 -16.55
N LYS A 138 -23.89 55.36 -15.41
CA LYS A 138 -22.47 55.67 -15.18
C LYS A 138 -21.79 54.55 -14.41
N THR A 139 -20.61 54.17 -14.85
CA THR A 139 -19.72 53.24 -14.15
C THR A 139 -18.44 53.94 -13.72
N LYS A 140 -17.76 53.38 -12.71
CA LYS A 140 -16.41 53.79 -12.32
C LYS A 140 -15.68 52.64 -11.66
N ASP A 141 -14.46 52.39 -12.11
CA ASP A 141 -13.57 51.41 -11.50
C ASP A 141 -12.85 52.01 -10.29
N LEU A 142 -12.65 51.16 -9.29
CA LEU A 142 -11.75 51.38 -8.17
C LEU A 142 -10.35 50.87 -8.54
N ASP A 143 -9.35 51.33 -7.81
CA ASP A 143 -7.98 50.85 -8.01
C ASP A 143 -7.91 49.36 -7.61
N PRO A 144 -7.28 48.49 -8.44
CA PRO A 144 -7.10 47.09 -8.08
C PRO A 144 -6.37 46.93 -6.76
N ARG A 145 -6.83 45.98 -5.93
CA ARG A 145 -6.21 45.70 -4.64
C ARG A 145 -5.74 44.26 -4.57
N LYS A 146 -4.43 44.06 -4.42
CA LYS A 146 -3.85 42.75 -4.11
C LYS A 146 -4.39 42.23 -2.77
N VAL A 147 -4.84 40.98 -2.76
CA VAL A 147 -5.43 40.30 -1.58
C VAL A 147 -4.80 38.94 -1.28
N ALA A 148 -4.09 38.32 -2.22
CA ALA A 148 -3.32 37.11 -1.96
C ALA A 148 -2.05 37.01 -2.81
N ASP A 149 -1.10 36.23 -2.30
CA ASP A 149 0.13 35.84 -2.99
C ASP A 149 -0.03 34.49 -3.70
N GLY A 150 1.02 34.07 -4.43
CA GLY A 150 1.03 33.02 -5.46
C GLY A 150 0.46 31.64 -5.11
N THR A 151 0.54 30.73 -6.07
CA THR A 151 -0.18 29.46 -6.00
C THR A 151 0.72 28.35 -5.47
N ILE A 152 0.35 27.77 -4.34
CA ILE A 152 0.94 26.51 -3.84
C ILE A 152 0.52 25.40 -4.81
N ILE A 153 1.51 24.84 -5.50
CA ILE A 153 1.36 23.78 -6.50
C ILE A 153 2.05 22.47 -6.08
N THR A 154 2.26 22.29 -4.78
CA THR A 154 2.90 21.10 -4.19
C THR A 154 2.31 19.76 -4.68
N PRO A 155 1.01 19.61 -5.00
CA PRO A 155 0.50 18.38 -5.61
C PRO A 155 1.17 17.99 -6.93
N LYS A 156 1.69 18.96 -7.70
CA LYS A 156 2.43 18.70 -8.94
C LYS A 156 3.79 18.03 -8.73
N LEU A 157 4.26 17.89 -7.49
CA LEU A 157 5.48 17.15 -7.20
C LEU A 157 5.30 15.63 -7.31
N VAL A 158 4.06 15.14 -7.46
CA VAL A 158 3.76 13.71 -7.55
C VAL A 158 4.62 13.02 -8.60
N MET A 159 5.36 11.99 -8.18
CA MET A 159 6.23 11.22 -9.07
C MET A 159 5.42 10.18 -9.83
N SER A 160 5.78 9.92 -11.08
CA SER A 160 5.25 8.78 -11.85
C SER A 160 5.99 7.49 -11.45
N SER A 161 5.75 7.02 -10.23
CA SER A 161 6.36 5.82 -9.67
C SER A 161 5.46 4.58 -9.79
N ASP A 162 4.72 4.50 -10.90
CA ASP A 162 3.76 3.43 -11.19
C ASP A 162 4.41 2.05 -11.10
N LYS A 163 3.67 1.11 -10.49
CA LYS A 163 4.16 -0.23 -10.18
C LYS A 163 3.40 -1.25 -11.03
N ALA A 164 3.99 -1.62 -12.16
CA ALA A 164 3.62 -2.85 -12.86
C ALA A 164 4.11 -4.07 -12.05
N ILE A 165 3.43 -5.20 -12.20
CA ILE A 165 3.67 -6.43 -11.43
C ILE A 165 4.00 -7.56 -12.40
N ALA A 166 5.13 -8.23 -12.21
CA ALA A 166 5.41 -9.49 -12.87
C ALA A 166 4.62 -10.63 -12.19
N GLY A 167 4.09 -11.56 -12.98
CA GLY A 167 3.54 -12.80 -12.49
C GLY A 167 4.68 -13.68 -11.96
N ALA A 168 4.62 -13.99 -10.67
CA ALA A 168 5.63 -14.79 -9.99
C ALA A 168 5.61 -16.26 -10.44
N ASP A 169 6.76 -16.91 -10.32
CA ASP A 169 6.85 -18.36 -10.33
C ASP A 169 6.30 -18.97 -9.02
N LYS A 170 6.14 -20.29 -9.04
CA LYS A 170 5.79 -21.14 -7.90
C LYS A 170 6.81 -22.25 -7.72
N MET A 171 8.08 -22.00 -8.10
CA MET A 171 9.12 -23.01 -8.02
C MET A 171 9.44 -23.31 -6.56
N VAL A 172 9.39 -24.60 -6.20
CA VAL A 172 9.90 -25.10 -4.93
C VAL A 172 11.33 -25.60 -5.12
N LYS A 173 12.22 -25.33 -4.15
CA LYS A 173 13.62 -25.77 -4.26
C LYS A 173 13.80 -27.26 -3.99
N PHE A 174 12.91 -27.85 -3.20
CA PHE A 174 12.89 -29.28 -2.91
C PHE A 174 11.49 -29.72 -2.50
N ASN A 175 11.25 -31.03 -2.60
CA ASN A 175 10.08 -31.69 -2.03
C ASN A 175 10.49 -32.58 -0.85
N LEU A 176 9.63 -32.71 0.15
CA LEU A 176 9.84 -33.63 1.26
C LEU A 176 9.15 -34.97 0.98
N GLU A 177 9.87 -36.07 1.16
CA GLU A 177 9.36 -37.43 1.04
C GLU A 177 9.43 -38.13 2.40
N ASN A 178 8.27 -38.55 2.92
CA ASN A 178 8.16 -39.31 4.16
C ASN A 178 8.32 -40.80 3.90
N ASN A 179 9.06 -41.48 4.77
CA ASN A 179 9.29 -42.91 4.72
C ASN A 179 9.11 -43.50 6.11
N SER A 180 7.86 -43.88 6.39
CA SER A 180 7.45 -44.42 7.69
C SER A 180 7.67 -45.94 7.75
N VAL A 181 8.20 -46.40 8.88
CA VAL A 181 8.37 -47.80 9.26
C VAL A 181 8.01 -47.95 10.73
N ASP A 182 7.48 -49.11 11.12
CA ASP A 182 7.13 -49.41 12.50
C ASP A 182 8.05 -50.49 13.08
N ILE A 183 8.46 -50.33 14.33
CA ILE A 183 9.21 -51.34 15.08
C ILE A 183 8.33 -51.80 16.25
N HIS A 184 8.03 -53.10 16.32
CA HIS A 184 7.23 -53.67 17.40
C HIS A 184 8.09 -54.27 18.51
N TYR A 185 7.52 -54.27 19.72
CA TYR A 185 8.18 -54.68 20.94
C TYR A 185 7.40 -55.74 21.69
N LEU A 186 8.14 -56.58 22.41
CA LEU A 186 7.55 -57.47 23.40
C LEU A 186 7.04 -56.67 24.61
N VAL A 187 6.13 -57.28 25.36
CA VAL A 187 5.61 -56.73 26.62
C VAL A 187 6.76 -56.35 27.56
N ASN A 188 6.65 -55.18 28.20
CA ASN A 188 7.63 -54.66 29.17
C ASN A 188 9.09 -54.69 28.68
N ASN A 189 9.30 -54.53 27.37
CA ASN A 189 10.61 -54.61 26.75
C ASN A 189 10.83 -53.44 25.77
N SER A 190 12.04 -52.89 25.79
CA SER A 190 12.50 -51.81 24.92
C SER A 190 13.56 -52.26 23.92
N VAL A 191 13.93 -53.54 23.87
CA VAL A 191 14.93 -54.08 22.95
C VAL A 191 14.31 -54.36 21.59
N VAL A 192 14.89 -53.76 20.54
CA VAL A 192 14.56 -54.06 19.14
C VAL A 192 15.07 -55.45 18.78
N ARG A 193 14.18 -56.33 18.30
CA ARG A 193 14.54 -57.69 17.88
C ARG A 193 15.07 -57.67 16.44
N SER A 194 15.96 -58.61 16.12
CA SER A 194 16.49 -58.75 14.76
C SER A 194 15.40 -59.04 13.72
N GLY A 195 14.33 -59.72 14.12
CA GLY A 195 13.15 -59.99 13.28
C GLY A 195 12.48 -58.71 12.77
N GLU A 196 12.29 -57.70 13.63
CA GLU A 196 11.69 -56.40 13.26
C GLU A 196 12.50 -55.72 12.15
N MET A 197 13.82 -55.83 12.21
CA MET A 197 14.71 -55.26 11.19
C MET A 197 14.65 -56.00 9.84
N THR A 198 13.78 -57.00 9.71
CA THR A 198 13.54 -57.77 8.48
C THR A 198 12.07 -57.76 8.06
N ASP A 199 11.24 -56.93 8.67
CA ASP A 199 9.85 -56.72 8.26
C ASP A 199 9.77 -56.03 6.89
N ALA A 200 8.59 -56.10 6.27
CA ALA A 200 8.40 -55.71 4.88
C ALA A 200 8.70 -54.23 4.64
N ASP A 201 8.21 -53.35 5.51
CA ASP A 201 8.43 -51.91 5.49
C ASP A 201 9.91 -51.52 5.66
N ILE A 202 10.62 -52.18 6.59
CA ILE A 202 12.06 -52.01 6.78
C ILE A 202 12.85 -52.52 5.57
N LYS A 203 12.44 -53.63 4.96
CA LYS A 203 13.06 -54.14 3.71
C LYS A 203 12.86 -53.17 2.56
N ASP A 204 11.67 -52.60 2.42
CA ASP A 204 11.35 -51.62 1.39
C ASP A 204 12.18 -50.35 1.58
N LEU A 205 12.29 -49.85 2.81
CA LEU A 205 13.14 -48.71 3.13
C LEU A 205 14.62 -49.03 2.79
N LYS A 206 15.14 -50.19 3.18
CA LYS A 206 16.50 -50.63 2.84
C LYS A 206 16.74 -50.70 1.33
N ALA A 207 15.74 -51.08 0.54
CA ALA A 207 15.83 -51.11 -0.91
C ALA A 207 15.94 -49.70 -1.48
N LYS A 208 15.11 -48.76 -1.01
CA LYS A 208 15.15 -47.34 -1.41
C LYS A 208 16.49 -46.68 -1.09
N LEU A 209 17.05 -46.93 0.10
CA LEU A 209 18.32 -46.35 0.55
C LEU A 209 19.48 -46.61 -0.43
N LYS A 210 19.49 -47.77 -1.09
CA LYS A 210 20.52 -48.11 -2.09
C LYS A 210 20.53 -47.14 -3.28
N GLY A 211 19.36 -46.69 -3.72
CA GLY A 211 19.24 -45.75 -4.85
C GLY A 211 19.50 -44.30 -4.46
N TRP A 212 19.16 -43.91 -3.23
CA TRP A 212 19.32 -42.52 -2.78
C TRP A 212 20.77 -42.14 -2.50
N GLN A 213 21.61 -43.09 -2.10
CA GLN A 213 23.02 -42.82 -1.82
C GLN A 213 23.77 -42.28 -3.06
N GLU A 214 23.39 -42.74 -4.26
CA GLU A 214 24.04 -42.36 -5.51
C GLU A 214 23.36 -41.16 -6.19
N ASN A 215 22.18 -40.76 -5.72
CA ASN A 215 21.41 -39.68 -6.29
C ASN A 215 21.75 -38.35 -5.61
N VAL A 216 22.53 -37.51 -6.30
CA VAL A 216 22.94 -36.17 -5.84
C VAL A 216 21.77 -35.22 -5.53
N LYS A 217 20.56 -35.52 -6.01
CA LYS A 217 19.34 -34.76 -5.71
C LYS A 217 18.64 -35.19 -4.42
N MET A 218 19.05 -36.30 -3.79
CA MET A 218 18.46 -36.79 -2.55
C MET A 218 19.32 -36.36 -1.36
N GLU A 219 18.69 -35.74 -0.38
CA GLU A 219 19.32 -35.31 0.88
C GLU A 219 18.55 -35.89 2.07
N PHE A 220 19.28 -36.44 3.04
CA PHE A 220 18.70 -36.96 4.27
C PHE A 220 18.36 -35.79 5.21
N ASN A 221 17.07 -35.52 5.44
CA ASN A 221 16.64 -34.34 6.18
C ASN A 221 16.51 -34.60 7.68
N SER A 222 15.71 -35.59 8.07
CA SER A 222 15.47 -35.89 9.49
C SER A 222 14.94 -37.30 9.71
N LEU A 223 15.14 -37.82 10.91
CA LEU A 223 14.52 -39.04 11.42
C LEU A 223 13.65 -38.70 12.63
N ASN A 224 12.33 -38.84 12.49
CA ASN A 224 11.36 -38.55 13.54
C ASN A 224 10.82 -39.86 14.10
N ILE A 225 10.88 -40.05 15.41
CA ILE A 225 10.48 -41.29 16.08
C ILE A 225 9.53 -40.97 17.23
N GLU A 226 8.33 -41.54 17.18
CA GLU A 226 7.35 -41.52 18.26
C GLU A 226 7.15 -42.95 18.76
N ALA A 227 7.49 -43.21 20.02
CA ALA A 227 7.39 -44.54 20.60
C ALA A 227 6.37 -44.61 21.73
N TYR A 228 5.73 -45.76 21.84
CA TYR A 228 4.58 -45.96 22.71
C TYR A 228 4.75 -47.20 23.58
N ALA A 229 4.11 -47.15 24.74
CA ALA A 229 3.79 -48.28 25.58
C ALA A 229 2.33 -48.69 25.38
N SER A 230 2.03 -49.95 25.65
CA SER A 230 0.65 -50.44 25.68
C SER A 230 0.08 -50.25 27.09
N PRO A 231 -1.24 -50.02 27.23
CA PRO A 231 -1.89 -49.81 28.52
C PRO A 231 -2.11 -51.14 29.27
N GLU A 232 -1.02 -51.70 29.79
CA GLU A 232 -1.03 -52.96 30.53
C GLU A 232 -0.15 -52.97 31.80
N GLY A 233 0.39 -51.81 32.17
CA GLY A 233 1.32 -51.63 33.28
C GLY A 233 1.16 -50.27 33.95
N GLU A 234 1.91 -50.03 35.02
CA GLU A 234 1.87 -48.76 35.74
C GLU A 234 2.24 -47.58 34.81
N LEU A 235 1.43 -46.51 34.79
CA LEU A 235 1.59 -45.36 33.90
C LEU A 235 3.01 -44.79 33.89
N SER A 236 3.60 -44.60 35.08
CA SER A 236 4.97 -44.07 35.24
C SER A 236 6.04 -44.98 34.60
N LYS A 237 5.82 -46.30 34.65
CA LYS A 237 6.70 -47.29 34.03
C LYS A 237 6.51 -47.33 32.52
N ASN A 238 5.28 -47.15 32.05
CA ASN A 238 4.96 -47.11 30.63
C ASN A 238 5.47 -45.84 29.94
N GLU A 239 5.49 -44.71 30.63
CA GLU A 239 6.15 -43.49 30.16
C GLU A 239 7.67 -43.69 29.99
N ASN A 240 8.32 -44.24 31.02
CA ASN A 240 9.75 -44.58 30.94
C ASN A 240 10.04 -45.60 29.83
N LEU A 241 9.21 -46.65 29.71
CA LEU A 241 9.34 -47.67 28.68
C LEU A 241 9.21 -47.10 27.26
N ALA A 242 8.27 -46.16 27.06
CA ALA A 242 8.12 -45.46 25.79
C ALA A 242 9.38 -44.65 25.44
N ASN A 243 10.00 -43.97 26.42
CA ASN A 243 11.26 -43.25 26.22
C ASN A 243 12.43 -44.18 25.87
N GLU A 244 12.53 -45.32 26.54
CA GLU A 244 13.54 -46.34 26.22
C GLU A 244 13.33 -46.93 24.82
N ARG A 245 12.08 -47.18 24.42
CA ARG A 245 11.73 -47.64 23.06
C ARG A 245 12.09 -46.61 22.00
N ALA A 246 11.81 -45.33 22.24
CA ALA A 246 12.23 -44.26 21.34
C ALA A 246 13.76 -44.28 21.14
N THR A 247 14.51 -44.44 22.23
CA THR A 247 15.98 -44.50 22.20
C THR A 247 16.49 -45.74 21.46
N SER A 248 15.90 -46.91 21.69
CA SER A 248 16.32 -48.15 21.04
C SER A 248 15.96 -48.20 19.56
N ALA A 249 14.79 -47.67 19.17
CA ALA A 249 14.39 -47.49 17.77
C ALA A 249 15.34 -46.55 17.05
N ALA A 250 15.68 -45.40 17.64
CA ALA A 250 16.66 -44.47 17.10
C ALA A 250 17.99 -45.16 16.81
N LYS A 251 18.52 -45.90 17.81
CA LYS A 251 19.77 -46.65 17.65
C LYS A 251 19.69 -47.70 16.53
N ALA A 252 18.57 -48.39 16.39
CA ALA A 252 18.37 -49.42 15.37
C ALA A 252 18.32 -48.82 13.95
N ILE A 253 17.52 -47.78 13.75
CA ILE A 253 17.38 -47.10 12.44
C ILE A 253 18.67 -46.37 12.07
N GLU A 254 19.30 -45.64 13.00
CA GLU A 254 20.60 -45.00 12.72
C GLU A 254 21.69 -46.02 12.39
N GLY A 255 21.71 -47.15 13.09
CA GLY A 255 22.63 -48.26 12.78
C GLY A 255 22.40 -48.81 11.37
N MET A 256 21.15 -48.92 10.94
CA MET A 256 20.79 -49.30 9.58
C MET A 256 21.28 -48.26 8.56
N LEU A 257 21.06 -46.97 8.80
CA LEU A 257 21.51 -45.89 7.92
C LEU A 257 23.04 -45.85 7.81
N LYS A 258 23.76 -45.98 8.93
CA LYS A 258 25.23 -46.07 8.96
C LYS A 258 25.74 -47.30 8.21
N SER A 259 25.06 -48.43 8.32
CA SER A 259 25.40 -49.66 7.56
C SER A 259 25.18 -49.49 6.05
N ALA A 260 24.23 -48.65 5.66
CA ALA A 260 24.05 -48.20 4.28
C ALA A 260 25.03 -47.09 3.88
N LYS A 261 26.08 -46.82 4.67
CA LYS A 261 27.13 -45.82 4.44
C LYS A 261 26.60 -44.38 4.31
N ILE A 262 25.49 -44.09 4.99
CA ILE A 262 24.92 -42.74 5.04
C ILE A 262 25.59 -41.98 6.19
N THR A 263 26.19 -40.84 5.88
CA THR A 263 26.72 -39.91 6.88
C THR A 263 25.57 -39.11 7.47
N LEU A 264 25.34 -39.27 8.78
CA LEU A 264 24.30 -38.53 9.49
C LEU A 264 24.87 -37.20 10.02
N PRO A 265 24.10 -36.09 9.97
CA PRO A 265 24.49 -34.85 10.63
C PRO A 265 24.74 -35.05 12.14
N GLU A 266 25.75 -34.36 12.70
CA GLU A 266 26.17 -34.55 14.10
C GLU A 266 25.13 -34.09 15.12
N THR A 267 24.27 -33.12 14.78
CA THR A 267 23.23 -32.60 15.67
C THR A 267 21.90 -32.42 14.93
N GLY A 268 20.79 -32.69 15.62
CA GLY A 268 19.44 -32.38 15.14
C GLY A 268 18.84 -33.28 14.06
N PHE A 269 19.56 -34.31 13.58
CA PHE A 269 19.02 -35.23 12.57
C PHE A 269 17.91 -36.13 13.12
N THR A 270 18.13 -36.72 14.30
CA THR A 270 17.18 -37.65 14.93
C THR A 270 16.42 -36.95 16.05
N THR A 271 15.09 -36.98 16.00
CA THR A 271 14.21 -36.61 17.09
C THR A 271 13.47 -37.86 17.56
N ALA A 272 13.74 -38.30 18.78
CA ALA A 272 13.12 -39.49 19.36
C ALA A 272 12.34 -39.11 20.63
N THR A 273 11.06 -39.45 20.69
CA THR A 273 10.17 -39.06 21.79
C THR A 273 9.31 -40.25 22.23
N GLY A 274 9.36 -40.57 23.52
CA GLY A 274 8.38 -41.45 24.14
C GLY A 274 7.07 -40.70 24.39
N LYS A 275 5.95 -41.31 24.04
CA LYS A 275 4.60 -40.74 24.16
C LYS A 275 3.76 -41.39 25.25
N GLY A 276 4.35 -42.32 26.02
CA GLY A 276 3.62 -43.14 26.99
C GLY A 276 2.60 -44.03 26.29
N GLU A 277 1.41 -44.16 26.86
CA GLU A 277 0.36 -45.04 26.35
C GLU A 277 -0.45 -44.41 25.22
N ASP A 278 -0.58 -45.15 24.11
CA ASP A 278 -1.35 -44.71 22.95
C ASP A 278 -2.85 -45.01 23.07
N TRP A 279 -3.55 -44.24 23.90
CA TRP A 279 -5.00 -44.40 24.08
C TRP A 279 -5.81 -44.10 22.80
N THR A 280 -5.31 -43.20 21.95
CA THR A 280 -5.94 -42.84 20.68
C THR A 280 -5.79 -43.97 19.67
N GLY A 281 -4.58 -44.50 19.50
CA GLY A 281 -4.34 -45.67 18.66
C GLY A 281 -5.05 -46.91 19.18
N PHE A 282 -5.15 -47.08 20.51
CA PHE A 282 -5.92 -48.18 21.09
C PHE A 282 -7.39 -48.12 20.69
N LYS A 283 -8.01 -46.94 20.75
CA LYS A 283 -9.39 -46.75 20.26
C LYS A 283 -9.51 -47.09 18.78
N SER A 284 -8.55 -46.65 17.96
CA SER A 284 -8.54 -46.90 16.51
C SER A 284 -8.46 -48.40 16.19
N LEU A 285 -7.49 -49.10 16.77
CA LEU A 285 -7.33 -50.54 16.60
C LEU A 285 -8.54 -51.33 17.11
N MET A 286 -9.10 -50.94 18.26
CA MET A 286 -10.32 -51.56 18.79
C MET A 286 -11.49 -51.38 17.83
N THR A 287 -11.68 -50.19 17.28
CA THR A 287 -12.74 -49.89 16.30
C THR A 287 -12.63 -50.79 15.07
N ALA A 288 -11.41 -50.95 14.55
CA ALA A 288 -11.12 -51.79 13.39
C ALA A 288 -11.16 -53.31 13.68
N SER A 289 -11.09 -53.71 14.95
CA SER A 289 -11.00 -55.12 15.34
C SER A 289 -12.31 -55.91 15.23
N ASP A 290 -12.16 -57.24 15.29
CA ASP A 290 -13.23 -58.22 15.40
C ASP A 290 -13.53 -58.66 16.85
N ILE A 291 -12.95 -57.96 17.84
CA ILE A 291 -13.07 -58.30 19.26
C ILE A 291 -14.53 -58.27 19.71
N LYS A 292 -14.96 -59.32 20.40
CA LYS A 292 -16.30 -59.40 20.99
C LYS A 292 -16.46 -58.30 22.04
N ASP A 293 -17.60 -57.62 22.05
CA ASP A 293 -17.92 -56.55 23.00
C ASP A 293 -17.00 -55.31 22.90
N LYS A 294 -16.34 -55.08 21.74
CA LYS A 294 -15.47 -53.91 21.49
C LYS A 294 -16.13 -52.56 21.80
N GLU A 295 -17.44 -52.44 21.61
CA GLU A 295 -18.20 -51.23 21.91
C GLU A 295 -18.20 -50.86 23.40
N LEU A 296 -18.08 -51.85 24.29
CA LEU A 296 -17.92 -51.60 25.73
C LEU A 296 -16.55 -50.95 26.01
N ILE A 297 -15.50 -51.44 25.37
CA ILE A 297 -14.14 -50.87 25.51
C ILE A 297 -14.11 -49.46 24.92
N ILE A 298 -14.67 -49.24 23.74
CA ILE A 298 -14.74 -47.91 23.11
C ILE A 298 -15.48 -46.92 24.03
N ARG A 299 -16.59 -47.35 24.65
CA ARG A 299 -17.32 -46.52 25.63
C ARG A 299 -16.48 -46.20 26.86
N VAL A 300 -15.72 -47.17 27.39
CA VAL A 300 -14.80 -46.93 28.52
C VAL A 300 -13.75 -45.86 28.15
N LEU A 301 -13.18 -45.94 26.95
CA LEU A 301 -12.19 -44.97 26.45
C LEU A 301 -12.79 -43.56 26.29
N GLU A 302 -14.06 -43.44 25.94
CA GLU A 302 -14.77 -42.16 25.82
C GLU A 302 -15.21 -41.58 27.18
N THR A 303 -15.64 -42.45 28.09
CA THR A 303 -16.22 -42.08 29.39
C THR A 303 -15.15 -41.60 30.36
N TYR A 304 -14.04 -42.32 30.46
CA TYR A 304 -12.96 -42.00 31.39
C TYR A 304 -11.85 -41.27 30.65
N GLN A 305 -11.28 -40.23 31.26
CA GLN A 305 -10.07 -39.55 30.77
C GLN A 305 -8.81 -39.95 31.55
N ASP A 306 -9.01 -40.53 32.73
CA ASP A 306 -7.96 -41.03 33.61
C ASP A 306 -7.44 -42.39 33.11
N GLY A 307 -6.12 -42.49 32.91
CA GLY A 307 -5.47 -43.68 32.32
C GLY A 307 -5.60 -44.92 33.19
N GLU A 308 -5.39 -44.80 34.51
CA GLU A 308 -5.48 -45.93 35.45
C GLU A 308 -6.89 -46.50 35.51
N LYS A 309 -7.91 -45.62 35.53
CA LYS A 309 -9.32 -46.04 35.47
C LYS A 309 -9.66 -46.70 34.14
N ARG A 310 -9.22 -46.15 33.00
CA ARG A 310 -9.43 -46.80 31.69
C ARG A 310 -8.87 -48.21 31.69
N GLU A 311 -7.63 -48.37 32.13
CA GLU A 311 -6.96 -49.66 32.16
C GLU A 311 -7.67 -50.67 33.08
N THR A 312 -8.09 -50.22 34.27
CA THR A 312 -8.82 -51.05 35.25
C THR A 312 -10.14 -51.56 34.70
N GLU A 313 -10.96 -50.66 34.13
CA GLU A 313 -12.26 -51.02 33.56
C GLU A 313 -12.13 -51.97 32.37
N ILE A 314 -11.10 -51.79 31.54
CA ILE A 314 -10.83 -52.67 30.40
C ILE A 314 -10.37 -54.06 30.89
N LYS A 315 -9.50 -54.13 31.91
CA LYS A 315 -9.05 -55.40 32.52
C LYS A 315 -10.19 -56.20 33.15
N ASN A 316 -11.21 -55.53 33.69
CA ASN A 316 -12.38 -56.17 34.31
C ASN A 316 -13.26 -56.94 33.31
N LEU A 317 -13.10 -56.75 31.99
CA LEU A 317 -13.83 -57.46 30.95
C LEU A 317 -13.32 -58.90 30.70
N ALA A 318 -12.38 -59.38 31.51
CA ALA A 318 -11.92 -60.77 31.61
C ALA A 318 -11.61 -61.46 30.26
N ALA A 319 -12.55 -62.25 29.73
CA ALA A 319 -12.37 -62.99 28.47
C ALA A 319 -12.10 -62.04 27.29
N THR A 320 -12.81 -60.91 27.23
CA THR A 320 -12.59 -59.87 26.21
C THR A 320 -11.21 -59.25 26.35
N TYR A 321 -10.76 -58.98 27.59
CA TYR A 321 -9.41 -58.46 27.82
C TYR A 321 -8.33 -59.45 27.35
N THR A 322 -8.54 -60.76 27.53
CA THR A 322 -7.60 -61.78 27.07
C THR A 322 -7.46 -61.77 25.53
N GLU A 323 -8.56 -61.55 24.80
CA GLU A 323 -8.50 -61.39 23.35
C GLU A 323 -7.81 -60.10 22.92
N VAL A 324 -8.08 -58.98 23.60
CA VAL A 324 -7.43 -57.68 23.39
C VAL A 324 -5.92 -57.77 23.63
N ALA A 325 -5.51 -58.42 24.72
CA ALA A 325 -4.11 -58.62 25.07
C ALA A 325 -3.36 -59.46 24.04
N LYS A 326 -4.06 -60.38 23.37
CA LYS A 326 -3.48 -61.24 22.33
C LYS A 326 -3.46 -60.59 20.95
N LYS A 327 -4.49 -59.82 20.58
CA LYS A 327 -4.70 -59.33 19.21
C LYS A 327 -4.40 -57.84 19.02
N VAL A 328 -4.53 -57.01 20.06
CA VAL A 328 -4.50 -55.54 19.94
C VAL A 328 -3.31 -54.93 20.67
N LEU A 329 -3.04 -55.35 21.91
CA LEU A 329 -1.92 -54.79 22.69
C LEU A 329 -0.55 -54.98 22.01
N PRO A 330 -0.24 -56.08 21.29
CA PRO A 330 1.01 -56.19 20.56
C PRO A 330 1.25 -55.06 19.55
N GLU A 331 0.22 -54.63 18.82
CA GLU A 331 0.29 -53.53 17.84
C GLU A 331 0.45 -52.14 18.50
N LEU A 332 0.11 -52.03 19.78
CA LEU A 332 0.33 -50.79 20.55
C LEU A 332 1.75 -50.67 21.09
N ARG A 333 2.49 -51.78 21.15
CA ARG A 333 3.88 -51.80 21.60
C ARG A 333 4.80 -51.48 20.43
N ARG A 334 4.80 -50.23 19.97
CA ARG A 334 5.54 -49.85 18.76
C ARG A 334 6.31 -48.54 18.89
N ALA A 335 7.32 -48.40 18.04
CA ALA A 335 7.94 -47.13 17.69
C ALA A 335 7.69 -46.84 16.22
N GLN A 336 7.06 -45.70 15.93
CA GLN A 336 6.77 -45.24 14.59
C GLN A 336 7.91 -44.33 14.15
N CYS A 337 8.66 -44.76 13.15
CA CYS A 337 9.87 -44.10 12.68
C CYS A 337 9.62 -43.53 11.28
N ASN A 338 9.79 -42.23 11.09
CA ASN A 338 9.66 -41.57 9.79
C ASN A 338 11.00 -40.95 9.36
N LEU A 339 11.59 -41.52 8.32
CA LEU A 339 12.75 -40.94 7.64
C LEU A 339 12.28 -39.95 6.57
N VAL A 340 12.53 -38.67 6.81
CA VAL A 340 12.20 -37.59 5.89
C VAL A 340 13.38 -37.34 4.97
N MET A 341 13.14 -37.43 3.67
CA MET A 341 14.09 -37.10 2.62
C MET A 341 13.72 -35.77 1.97
N LYS A 342 14.72 -34.99 1.56
CA LYS A 342 14.57 -33.90 0.60
C LYS A 342 14.94 -34.40 -0.79
N HIS A 343 14.05 -34.15 -1.75
CA HIS A 343 14.35 -34.30 -3.16
C HIS A 343 14.54 -32.90 -3.76
N ASN A 344 15.79 -32.52 -3.97
CA ASN A 344 16.21 -31.24 -4.52
C ASN A 344 15.82 -31.13 -6.01
N ASN A 345 15.22 -30.00 -6.38
CA ASN A 345 14.98 -29.65 -7.77
C ASN A 345 16.26 -29.12 -8.41
N LEU A 346 16.18 -28.68 -9.67
CA LEU A 346 17.31 -28.08 -10.38
C LEU A 346 17.87 -26.88 -9.59
N THR A 347 19.19 -26.84 -9.48
CA THR A 347 19.94 -25.73 -8.90
C THR A 347 19.93 -24.52 -9.82
N ASP A 348 20.24 -23.33 -9.28
CA ASP A 348 20.33 -22.09 -10.05
C ASP A 348 21.33 -22.21 -11.23
N ASP A 349 22.44 -22.93 -11.05
CA ASP A 349 23.46 -23.11 -12.11
C ASP A 349 23.01 -24.11 -13.19
N GLU A 350 22.31 -25.18 -12.79
CA GLU A 350 21.68 -26.11 -13.75
C GLU A 350 20.60 -25.39 -14.57
N LEU A 351 19.76 -24.58 -13.92
CA LEU A 351 18.73 -23.78 -14.61
C LEU A 351 19.35 -22.81 -15.61
N LYS A 352 20.41 -22.07 -15.22
CA LYS A 352 21.12 -21.17 -16.14
C LYS A 352 21.69 -21.92 -17.33
N THR A 353 22.29 -23.09 -17.09
CA THR A 353 22.84 -23.94 -18.16
C THR A 353 21.73 -24.40 -19.11
N LEU A 354 20.58 -24.82 -18.59
CA LEU A 354 19.44 -25.27 -19.40
C LEU A 354 18.78 -24.11 -20.16
N VAL A 355 18.72 -22.91 -19.59
CA VAL A 355 18.27 -21.70 -20.31
C VAL A 355 19.11 -21.46 -21.56
N ASP A 356 20.42 -21.71 -21.52
CA ASP A 356 21.32 -21.47 -22.65
C ASP A 356 21.37 -22.63 -23.66
N THR A 357 21.10 -23.85 -23.21
CA THR A 357 21.33 -25.07 -24.02
C THR A 357 20.04 -25.77 -24.47
N LYS A 358 19.00 -25.77 -23.62
CA LYS A 358 17.78 -26.57 -23.81
C LYS A 358 16.61 -26.04 -22.97
N ILE A 359 16.22 -24.80 -23.22
CA ILE A 359 15.20 -24.11 -22.41
C ILE A 359 13.82 -24.77 -22.51
N ASP A 360 13.53 -25.46 -23.63
CA ASP A 360 12.31 -26.24 -23.86
C ASP A 360 12.17 -27.49 -22.99
N SER A 361 13.24 -27.87 -22.26
CA SER A 361 13.18 -28.93 -21.25
C SER A 361 12.73 -28.46 -19.87
N LEU A 362 12.68 -27.14 -19.64
CA LEU A 362 12.23 -26.56 -18.39
C LEU A 362 10.71 -26.45 -18.38
N ASP A 363 10.10 -26.65 -17.21
CA ASP A 363 8.69 -26.30 -17.01
C ASP A 363 8.51 -24.78 -16.82
N VAL A 364 7.24 -24.33 -16.82
CA VAL A 364 6.92 -22.91 -16.71
C VAL A 364 7.41 -22.27 -15.41
N GLU A 365 7.37 -22.98 -14.28
CA GLU A 365 7.81 -22.43 -13.00
C GLU A 365 9.33 -22.30 -12.96
N GLN A 366 10.05 -23.27 -13.52
CA GLN A 366 11.49 -23.23 -13.68
C GLN A 366 11.93 -22.11 -14.62
N MET A 367 11.24 -21.90 -15.75
CA MET A 367 11.57 -20.80 -16.68
C MET A 367 11.32 -19.43 -16.06
N LEU A 368 10.19 -19.25 -15.36
CA LEU A 368 9.86 -17.99 -14.68
C LEU A 368 10.84 -17.71 -13.54
N TYR A 369 11.18 -18.72 -12.73
CA TYR A 369 12.19 -18.60 -11.69
C TYR A 369 13.57 -18.30 -12.28
N ALA A 370 13.97 -19.00 -13.34
CA ALA A 370 15.26 -18.78 -14.00
C ALA A 370 15.42 -17.34 -14.50
N ALA A 371 14.35 -16.70 -14.98
CA ALA A 371 14.39 -15.28 -15.35
C ALA A 371 14.77 -14.37 -14.17
N THR A 372 14.37 -14.71 -12.94
CA THR A 372 14.73 -13.93 -11.73
C THR A 372 16.22 -13.99 -11.39
N LEU A 373 16.94 -15.00 -11.89
CA LEU A 373 18.37 -15.21 -11.63
C LEU A 373 19.29 -14.27 -12.44
N TYR A 374 18.73 -13.53 -13.39
CA TYR A 374 19.48 -12.59 -14.23
C TYR A 374 19.25 -11.15 -13.77
N ASN A 375 20.20 -10.26 -14.02
CA ASN A 375 19.99 -8.79 -13.92
C ASN A 375 19.84 -8.15 -15.31
N ASP A 376 20.38 -8.79 -16.35
CA ASP A 376 20.25 -8.37 -17.74
C ASP A 376 18.78 -8.42 -18.19
N VAL A 377 18.24 -7.24 -18.51
CA VAL A 377 16.85 -7.07 -18.94
C VAL A 377 16.56 -7.78 -20.26
N ALA A 378 17.50 -7.78 -21.21
CA ALA A 378 17.31 -8.45 -22.50
C ALA A 378 17.28 -9.97 -22.34
N LYS A 379 18.13 -10.51 -21.44
CA LYS A 379 18.10 -11.94 -21.11
C LYS A 379 16.77 -12.34 -20.45
N LYS A 380 16.27 -11.55 -19.49
CA LYS A 380 14.94 -11.75 -18.88
C LYS A 380 13.83 -11.76 -19.93
N GLU A 381 13.84 -10.77 -20.82
CA GLU A 381 12.86 -10.64 -21.89
C GLU A 381 12.85 -11.86 -22.81
N SER A 382 14.03 -12.35 -23.19
CA SER A 382 14.18 -13.57 -24.00
C SER A 382 13.58 -14.80 -23.31
N ILE A 383 13.77 -14.95 -22.00
CA ILE A 383 13.22 -16.08 -21.23
C ILE A 383 11.69 -15.98 -21.18
N TYR A 384 11.12 -14.81 -20.86
CA TYR A 384 9.66 -14.63 -20.83
C TYR A 384 9.00 -14.78 -22.21
N LYS A 385 9.68 -14.36 -23.28
CA LYS A 385 9.24 -14.66 -24.66
C LYS A 385 9.26 -16.16 -24.96
N SER A 386 10.26 -16.88 -24.42
CA SER A 386 10.31 -18.34 -24.52
C SER A 386 9.17 -18.99 -23.74
N VAL A 387 8.81 -18.49 -22.55
CA VAL A 387 7.62 -18.95 -21.80
C VAL A 387 6.37 -18.81 -22.66
N SER A 388 6.18 -17.66 -23.29
CA SER A 388 5.03 -17.40 -24.18
C SER A 388 4.99 -18.33 -25.39
N SER A 389 6.15 -18.80 -25.85
CA SER A 389 6.27 -19.66 -27.04
C SER A 389 6.08 -21.15 -26.70
N ILE A 390 6.66 -21.61 -25.59
CA ILE A 390 6.65 -23.02 -25.15
C ILE A 390 5.38 -23.34 -24.36
N HIS A 391 4.93 -22.39 -23.52
CA HIS A 391 3.76 -22.51 -22.66
C HIS A 391 2.68 -21.49 -23.06
N ALA A 392 2.21 -21.58 -24.31
CA ALA A 392 1.33 -20.58 -24.94
C ALA A 392 0.00 -20.28 -24.21
N ASN A 393 -0.44 -21.15 -23.29
CA ASN A 393 -1.64 -20.94 -22.48
C ASN A 393 -1.36 -20.26 -21.13
N ASP A 394 -0.11 -19.99 -20.78
CA ASP A 394 0.26 -19.34 -19.52
C ASP A 394 0.33 -17.81 -19.70
N TRP A 395 -0.52 -17.09 -18.96
CA TRP A 395 -0.63 -15.63 -19.03
C TRP A 395 0.64 -14.90 -18.54
N ARG A 396 1.48 -15.55 -17.73
CA ARG A 396 2.67 -14.93 -17.11
C ARG A 396 3.75 -14.62 -18.13
N GLY A 397 3.84 -15.40 -19.22
CA GLY A 397 4.75 -15.12 -20.34
C GLY A 397 4.54 -13.71 -20.91
N PRO A 398 3.41 -13.43 -21.58
CA PRO A 398 3.15 -12.11 -22.14
C PRO A 398 3.08 -11.03 -21.05
N ASN A 399 2.50 -11.30 -19.87
CA ASN A 399 2.48 -10.33 -18.78
C ASN A 399 3.90 -9.88 -18.38
N ASN A 400 4.84 -10.81 -18.25
CA ASN A 400 6.19 -10.48 -17.80
C ASN A 400 7.03 -9.80 -18.89
N VAL A 401 6.74 -10.06 -20.18
CA VAL A 401 7.27 -9.24 -21.29
C VAL A 401 6.71 -7.81 -21.22
N GLY A 402 5.40 -7.66 -21.01
CA GLY A 402 4.77 -6.34 -20.84
C GLY A 402 5.34 -5.55 -19.66
N PHE A 403 5.62 -6.22 -18.54
CA PHE A 403 6.30 -5.64 -17.37
C PHE A 403 7.68 -5.06 -17.73
N ILE A 404 8.46 -5.76 -18.55
CA ILE A 404 9.75 -5.25 -19.05
C ILE A 404 9.55 -4.04 -19.98
N TYR A 405 8.54 -4.07 -20.85
CA TYR A 405 8.26 -2.95 -21.75
C TYR A 405 7.81 -1.69 -21.01
N VAL A 406 7.12 -1.80 -19.87
CA VAL A 406 6.83 -0.65 -18.99
C VAL A 406 8.12 -0.01 -18.49
N SER A 407 9.09 -0.79 -18.00
CA SER A 407 10.37 -0.24 -17.51
C SER A 407 11.24 0.38 -18.61
N GLN A 408 11.01 -0.02 -19.86
CA GLN A 408 11.63 0.57 -21.06
C GLN A 408 10.82 1.74 -21.66
N ASN A 409 9.72 2.16 -21.03
CA ASN A 409 8.79 3.18 -21.52
C ASN A 409 8.17 2.86 -22.91
N LYS A 410 8.09 1.58 -23.28
CA LYS A 410 7.46 1.10 -24.52
C LYS A 410 5.98 0.79 -24.28
N LEU A 411 5.19 1.82 -23.99
CA LEU A 411 3.82 1.66 -23.48
C LEU A 411 2.87 0.95 -24.45
N ALA A 412 2.99 1.20 -25.76
CA ALA A 412 2.17 0.54 -26.78
C ALA A 412 2.47 -0.97 -26.86
N ASP A 413 3.75 -1.34 -26.85
CA ASP A 413 4.17 -2.74 -26.85
C ASP A 413 3.76 -3.44 -25.54
N ALA A 414 3.94 -2.76 -24.41
CA ALA A 414 3.52 -3.26 -23.10
C ALA A 414 2.02 -3.55 -23.07
N LYS A 415 1.20 -2.62 -23.59
CA LYS A 415 -0.24 -2.80 -23.70
C LYS A 415 -0.61 -4.03 -24.53
N ALA A 416 0.03 -4.21 -25.69
CA ALA A 416 -0.24 -5.37 -26.55
C ALA A 416 0.05 -6.69 -25.82
N GLU A 417 1.13 -6.76 -25.03
CA GLU A 417 1.44 -7.94 -24.22
C GLU A 417 0.48 -8.15 -23.05
N PHE A 418 0.09 -7.09 -22.33
CA PHE A 418 -0.92 -7.22 -21.28
C PHE A 418 -2.30 -7.60 -21.81
N ASP A 419 -2.70 -7.12 -22.99
CA ASP A 419 -3.95 -7.52 -23.64
C ASP A 419 -3.92 -9.01 -24.02
N LYS A 420 -2.78 -9.53 -24.51
CA LYS A 420 -2.59 -10.97 -24.72
C LYS A 420 -2.73 -11.75 -23.42
N ALA A 421 -2.06 -11.31 -22.35
CA ALA A 421 -2.15 -11.95 -21.03
C ALA A 421 -3.58 -11.96 -20.50
N ASN A 422 -4.33 -10.88 -20.69
CA ASN A 422 -5.74 -10.78 -20.30
C ASN A 422 -6.64 -11.71 -21.13
N GLY A 423 -6.30 -11.95 -22.39
CA GLY A 423 -6.97 -12.94 -23.23
C GLY A 423 -6.76 -14.38 -22.74
N LEU A 424 -5.59 -14.68 -22.17
CA LEU A 424 -5.26 -16.00 -21.59
C LEU A 424 -5.83 -16.18 -20.18
N SER A 425 -5.90 -15.12 -19.38
CA SER A 425 -6.44 -15.14 -18.02
C SER A 425 -7.29 -13.90 -17.77
N ALA A 426 -8.55 -13.99 -18.18
CA ALA A 426 -9.49 -12.88 -18.05
C ALA A 426 -9.68 -12.46 -16.60
N ASN A 427 -9.64 -11.15 -16.35
CA ASN A 427 -9.78 -10.55 -15.01
C ASN A 427 -8.70 -10.97 -14.00
N ASN A 428 -7.55 -11.47 -14.47
CA ASN A 428 -6.42 -11.75 -13.57
C ASN A 428 -5.98 -10.46 -12.85
N PRO A 429 -5.93 -10.42 -11.50
CA PRO A 429 -5.66 -9.19 -10.77
C PRO A 429 -4.34 -8.50 -11.15
N ILE A 430 -3.28 -9.27 -11.40
CA ILE A 430 -1.95 -8.75 -11.80
C ILE A 430 -2.04 -8.07 -13.17
N VAL A 431 -2.70 -8.73 -14.13
CA VAL A 431 -2.89 -8.17 -15.47
C VAL A 431 -3.77 -6.92 -15.43
N GLN A 432 -4.84 -6.91 -14.62
CA GLN A 432 -5.68 -5.72 -14.43
C GLN A 432 -4.89 -4.55 -13.86
N ASN A 433 -4.02 -4.78 -12.87
CA ASN A 433 -3.12 -3.72 -12.36
C ASN A 433 -2.25 -3.15 -13.48
N ASN A 434 -1.66 -4.02 -14.30
CA ASN A 434 -0.74 -3.62 -15.35
C ASN A 434 -1.43 -2.84 -16.47
N LEU A 435 -2.65 -3.20 -16.84
CA LEU A 435 -3.49 -2.39 -17.74
C LEU A 435 -3.83 -1.03 -17.12
N GLY A 436 -4.08 -0.98 -15.82
CA GLY A 436 -4.27 0.29 -15.09
C GLY A 436 -3.03 1.20 -15.14
N VAL A 437 -1.83 0.62 -15.05
CA VAL A 437 -0.56 1.36 -15.21
C VAL A 437 -0.46 1.98 -16.59
N ILE A 438 -0.82 1.23 -17.65
CA ILE A 438 -0.84 1.78 -19.02
C ILE A 438 -1.83 2.94 -19.13
N GLU A 439 -3.07 2.77 -18.66
CA GLU A 439 -4.07 3.83 -18.73
C GLU A 439 -3.65 5.08 -17.95
N ARG A 440 -3.04 4.91 -16.76
CA ARG A 440 -2.50 6.03 -15.99
C ARG A 440 -1.48 6.77 -16.84
N LEU A 441 -0.51 6.05 -17.42
CA LEU A 441 0.63 6.65 -18.12
C LEU A 441 0.19 7.35 -19.42
N ASN A 442 -0.95 6.92 -19.99
CA ASN A 442 -1.63 7.61 -21.08
C ASN A 442 -2.48 8.82 -20.64
N GLY A 443 -2.59 9.09 -19.34
CA GLY A 443 -3.40 10.18 -18.78
C GLY A 443 -4.87 9.85 -18.53
N ASN A 444 -5.29 8.60 -18.75
CA ASN A 444 -6.68 8.16 -18.58
C ASN A 444 -6.97 7.77 -17.13
N LEU A 445 -7.02 8.76 -16.22
CA LEU A 445 -7.09 8.54 -14.77
C LEU A 445 -8.33 7.74 -14.32
N ASP A 446 -9.49 7.94 -14.94
CA ASP A 446 -10.71 7.21 -14.59
C ASP A 446 -10.63 5.73 -15.01
N ALA A 447 -10.17 5.48 -16.24
CA ALA A 447 -9.96 4.13 -16.74
C ALA A 447 -8.91 3.36 -15.91
N ALA A 448 -7.83 4.04 -15.53
CA ALA A 448 -6.80 3.48 -14.67
C ALA A 448 -7.37 3.07 -13.29
N MET A 449 -8.19 3.93 -12.67
CA MET A 449 -8.84 3.62 -11.39
C MET A 449 -9.78 2.42 -11.51
N ASP A 450 -10.54 2.30 -12.61
CA ASP A 450 -11.41 1.15 -12.87
C ASP A 450 -10.61 -0.16 -12.96
N TYR A 451 -9.46 -0.15 -13.64
CA TYR A 451 -8.56 -1.29 -13.70
C TYR A 451 -8.00 -1.65 -12.32
N TYR A 452 -7.53 -0.67 -11.54
CA TYR A 452 -7.04 -0.91 -10.19
C TYR A 452 -8.13 -1.41 -9.23
N ASN A 453 -9.40 -1.07 -9.46
CA ASN A 453 -10.52 -1.62 -8.70
C ASN A 453 -10.78 -3.11 -9.01
N LYS A 454 -10.48 -3.55 -10.23
CA LYS A 454 -10.55 -4.97 -10.64
C LYS A 454 -9.31 -5.77 -10.20
N ALA A 455 -8.22 -5.11 -9.84
CA ALA A 455 -6.94 -5.73 -9.46
C ALA A 455 -6.85 -6.18 -7.98
N SER A 456 -7.99 -6.40 -7.31
CA SER A 456 -7.99 -6.82 -5.91
C SER A 456 -7.21 -8.13 -5.71
N GLY A 457 -6.30 -8.14 -4.74
CA GLY A 457 -5.44 -9.30 -4.44
C GLY A 457 -4.15 -9.41 -5.27
N ALA A 458 -3.86 -8.47 -6.18
CA ALA A 458 -2.61 -8.51 -6.97
C ALA A 458 -1.34 -8.17 -6.17
N GLY A 459 -1.47 -7.39 -5.10
CA GLY A 459 -0.34 -6.92 -4.28
C GLY A 459 -0.55 -5.52 -3.72
N LYS A 460 0.43 -5.03 -2.95
CA LYS A 460 0.43 -3.69 -2.35
C LYS A 460 0.62 -2.57 -3.39
N GLU A 461 1.14 -2.92 -4.55
CA GLU A 461 1.41 -2.07 -5.71
C GLU A 461 0.11 -1.42 -6.22
N VAL A 462 -1.01 -2.15 -6.17
CA VAL A 462 -2.33 -1.64 -6.58
C VAL A 462 -2.73 -0.43 -5.74
N ALA A 463 -2.57 -0.51 -4.41
CA ALA A 463 -2.89 0.59 -3.52
C ALA A 463 -1.99 1.80 -3.79
N GLN A 464 -0.69 1.60 -3.96
CA GLN A 464 0.25 2.67 -4.32
C GLN A 464 -0.16 3.36 -5.63
N ASN A 465 -0.51 2.59 -6.67
CA ASN A 465 -0.96 3.13 -7.95
C ASN A 465 -2.25 3.96 -7.82
N LYS A 466 -3.23 3.51 -7.02
CA LYS A 466 -4.42 4.32 -6.68
C LYS A 466 -4.04 5.59 -5.91
N GLY A 467 -3.07 5.49 -5.00
CA GLY A 467 -2.53 6.60 -4.24
C GLY A 467 -2.01 7.74 -5.15
N ILE A 468 -1.35 7.40 -6.27
CA ILE A 468 -0.91 8.41 -7.23
C ILE A 468 -2.10 9.15 -7.84
N ILE A 469 -3.13 8.43 -8.32
CA ILE A 469 -4.34 9.05 -8.89
C ILE A 469 -5.03 9.94 -7.85
N ASN A 470 -5.11 9.48 -6.60
CA ASN A 470 -5.75 10.23 -5.53
C ASN A 470 -5.01 11.55 -5.23
N ILE A 471 -3.67 11.57 -5.28
CA ILE A 471 -2.90 12.83 -5.21
C ILE A 471 -3.28 13.75 -6.38
N ILE A 472 -3.28 13.22 -7.61
CA ILE A 472 -3.59 14.00 -8.82
C ILE A 472 -5.01 14.58 -8.78
N LYS A 473 -5.97 13.84 -8.22
CA LYS A 473 -7.37 14.27 -8.10
C LYS A 473 -7.67 15.14 -6.87
N GLY A 474 -6.68 15.36 -5.99
CA GLY A 474 -6.88 16.12 -4.75
C GLY A 474 -7.53 15.34 -3.60
N ASP A 475 -7.72 14.02 -3.73
CA ASP A 475 -8.18 13.14 -2.64
C ASP A 475 -6.99 12.71 -1.75
N TYR A 476 -6.45 13.64 -0.99
CA TYR A 476 -5.25 13.36 -0.18
C TYR A 476 -5.52 12.39 0.97
N ALA A 477 -6.73 12.38 1.52
CA ALA A 477 -7.11 11.42 2.56
C ALA A 477 -7.12 9.99 2.01
N GLY A 478 -7.73 9.78 0.84
CA GLY A 478 -7.67 8.51 0.14
C GLY A 478 -6.24 8.14 -0.27
N ALA A 479 -5.42 9.11 -0.69
CA ALA A 479 -4.01 8.86 -0.99
C ALA A 479 -3.22 8.37 0.23
N VAL A 480 -3.37 9.01 1.40
CA VAL A 480 -2.75 8.57 2.66
C VAL A 480 -3.19 7.16 3.02
N SER A 481 -4.48 6.84 2.88
CA SER A 481 -5.00 5.50 3.14
C SER A 481 -4.37 4.45 2.22
N ASN A 482 -4.22 4.77 0.93
CA ASN A 482 -3.61 3.90 -0.08
C ASN A 482 -2.10 3.68 0.12
N TYR A 483 -1.40 4.63 0.73
CA TYR A 483 0.02 4.52 1.08
C TYR A 483 0.28 4.01 2.50
N SER A 484 -0.73 3.47 3.19
CA SER A 484 -0.56 2.95 4.55
C SER A 484 0.54 1.89 4.62
N GLY A 485 1.52 2.09 5.52
CA GLY A 485 2.68 1.21 5.69
C GLY A 485 3.73 1.26 4.57
N VAL A 486 3.63 2.21 3.64
CA VAL A 486 4.59 2.39 2.54
C VAL A 486 5.47 3.62 2.79
N ASN A 487 6.79 3.41 2.73
CA ASN A 487 7.77 4.51 2.71
C ASN A 487 8.15 4.80 1.25
N SER A 488 7.73 5.95 0.75
CA SER A 488 8.07 6.46 -0.59
C SER A 488 7.93 7.98 -0.63
N PHE A 489 8.51 8.60 -1.65
CA PHE A 489 8.28 10.03 -1.91
C PHE A 489 6.78 10.38 -1.99
N ASN A 490 6.00 9.60 -2.75
CA ASN A 490 4.57 9.89 -2.92
C ASN A 490 3.75 9.65 -1.64
N ALA A 491 4.15 8.70 -0.79
CA ALA A 491 3.55 8.53 0.53
C ALA A 491 3.78 9.76 1.42
N ALA A 492 5.02 10.29 1.43
CA ALA A 492 5.36 11.52 2.13
C ALA A 492 4.60 12.73 1.56
N LEU A 493 4.51 12.84 0.23
CA LEU A 493 3.74 13.89 -0.43
C LEU A 493 2.26 13.84 -0.04
N ALA A 494 1.63 12.66 -0.07
CA ALA A 494 0.24 12.50 0.34
C ALA A 494 0.02 12.97 1.80
N GLN A 495 0.93 12.63 2.71
CA GLN A 495 0.86 13.09 4.11
C GLN A 495 1.00 14.61 4.20
N LEU A 496 1.96 15.21 3.50
CA LEU A 496 2.18 16.65 3.49
C LEU A 496 0.95 17.40 2.96
N LEU A 497 0.36 16.91 1.87
CA LEU A 497 -0.85 17.48 1.27
C LEU A 497 -2.07 17.30 2.19
N ASN A 498 -2.11 16.22 2.98
CA ASN A 498 -3.09 16.00 4.03
C ASN A 498 -2.71 16.68 5.37
N LYS A 499 -1.93 17.77 5.32
CA LYS A 499 -1.58 18.65 6.45
C LYS A 499 -0.69 18.00 7.54
N ASN A 500 -0.06 16.87 7.26
CA ASN A 500 0.95 16.28 8.13
C ASN A 500 2.36 16.64 7.61
N ASN A 501 3.04 17.56 8.29
CA ASN A 501 4.39 17.97 7.91
C ASN A 501 5.50 17.03 8.42
N SER A 502 5.19 16.06 9.28
CA SER A 502 6.15 15.12 9.87
C SER A 502 6.51 13.98 8.91
N ILE A 503 7.08 14.33 7.76
CA ILE A 503 7.31 13.43 6.63
C ILE A 503 8.75 12.88 6.54
N GLY A 504 9.65 13.36 7.40
CA GLY A 504 11.08 13.01 7.38
C GLY A 504 11.32 11.50 7.44
N ALA A 505 10.74 10.81 8.43
CA ALA A 505 10.91 9.37 8.61
C ALA A 505 10.37 8.54 7.43
N VAL A 506 9.28 8.99 6.79
CA VAL A 506 8.68 8.31 5.62
C VAL A 506 9.64 8.38 4.43
N ILE A 507 10.28 9.53 4.23
CA ILE A 507 11.29 9.69 3.18
C ILE A 507 12.56 8.93 3.53
N ASP A 508 13.09 9.06 4.75
CA ASP A 508 14.36 8.45 5.15
C ASP A 508 14.31 6.92 5.09
N GLY A 509 13.14 6.33 5.29
CA GLY A 509 12.88 4.90 5.14
C GLY A 509 12.52 4.45 3.72
N SER A 510 12.59 5.32 2.71
CA SER A 510 12.27 5.01 1.31
C SER A 510 13.50 4.84 0.44
N ASP A 511 13.34 4.19 -0.72
CA ASP A 511 14.38 4.11 -1.75
C ASP A 511 14.66 5.48 -2.40
N ASP A 512 13.71 6.42 -2.32
CA ASP A 512 13.80 7.76 -2.90
C ASP A 512 14.56 8.76 -2.00
N LYS A 513 15.09 8.33 -0.85
CA LYS A 513 15.58 9.23 0.22
C LYS A 513 16.70 10.19 -0.23
N ASP A 514 17.48 9.78 -1.22
CA ASP A 514 18.64 10.50 -1.73
C ASP A 514 18.32 11.38 -2.96
N GLU A 515 17.07 11.34 -3.45
CA GLU A 515 16.61 12.13 -4.59
C GLU A 515 16.52 13.62 -4.28
N ALA A 516 16.86 14.49 -5.25
CA ALA A 516 16.83 15.94 -5.06
C ALA A 516 15.43 16.45 -4.63
N LEU A 517 14.37 15.88 -5.21
CA LEU A 517 12.99 16.19 -4.88
C LEU A 517 12.61 15.76 -3.46
N SER A 518 13.16 14.67 -2.93
CA SER A 518 12.93 14.24 -1.56
C SER A 518 13.42 15.27 -0.54
N TYR A 519 14.61 15.85 -0.78
CA TYR A 519 15.08 16.98 0.03
C TYR A 519 14.21 18.24 -0.18
N TYR A 520 13.79 18.53 -1.41
CA TYR A 520 12.90 19.66 -1.68
C TYR A 520 11.58 19.55 -0.91
N LEU A 521 10.99 18.35 -0.85
CA LEU A 521 9.76 18.09 -0.10
C LEU A 521 9.95 18.26 1.41
N LYS A 522 11.11 17.84 1.96
CA LYS A 522 11.49 18.14 3.35
C LYS A 522 11.65 19.65 3.59
N ALA A 523 12.18 20.38 2.60
CA ALA A 523 12.31 21.83 2.72
C ALA A 523 10.92 22.51 2.80
N ILE A 524 9.96 22.06 1.98
CA ILE A 524 8.56 22.51 2.08
C ILE A 524 7.97 22.17 3.46
N ALA A 525 8.19 20.95 3.96
CA ALA A 525 7.72 20.54 5.28
C ALA A 525 8.28 21.43 6.41
N GLY A 526 9.56 21.79 6.32
CA GLY A 526 10.20 22.75 7.22
C GLY A 526 9.54 24.14 7.14
N ALA A 527 9.34 24.66 5.92
CA ALA A 527 8.70 25.95 5.70
C ALA A 527 7.26 26.01 6.27
N ARG A 528 6.46 24.96 6.05
CA ARG A 528 5.10 24.84 6.59
C ARG A 528 5.06 24.71 8.12
N SER A 529 6.10 24.14 8.71
CA SER A 529 6.20 23.95 10.17
C SER A 529 6.87 25.13 10.89
N GLY A 530 7.40 26.11 10.14
CA GLY A 530 8.19 27.20 10.69
C GLY A 530 9.60 26.78 11.16
N ASP A 531 10.05 25.59 10.75
CA ASP A 531 11.39 25.08 11.02
C ASP A 531 12.36 25.56 9.94
N ASN A 532 12.98 26.71 10.20
CA ASN A 532 13.90 27.35 9.25
C ASN A 532 15.16 26.51 9.01
N ASP A 533 15.68 25.82 10.03
CA ASP A 533 16.90 25.03 9.88
C ASP A 533 16.63 23.80 9.01
N MET A 534 15.52 23.10 9.26
CA MET A 534 15.06 22.00 8.39
C MET A 534 14.85 22.49 6.96
N MET A 535 14.17 23.63 6.79
CA MET A 535 13.91 24.21 5.46
C MET A 535 15.23 24.49 4.72
N ILE A 536 16.14 25.26 5.32
CA ILE A 536 17.39 25.71 4.68
C ILE A 536 18.33 24.54 4.38
N ASN A 537 18.55 23.65 5.33
CA ASN A 537 19.51 22.54 5.15
C ASN A 537 19.05 21.59 4.05
N ASN A 538 17.75 21.26 4.02
CA ASN A 538 17.20 20.42 2.96
C ASN A 538 17.15 21.15 1.62
N LEU A 539 16.84 22.45 1.59
CA LEU A 539 16.84 23.22 0.34
C LEU A 539 18.24 23.30 -0.28
N LYS A 540 19.29 23.57 0.51
CA LYS A 540 20.69 23.55 0.06
C LYS A 540 21.07 22.18 -0.52
N THR A 541 20.63 21.10 0.10
CA THR A 541 20.89 19.74 -0.38
C THR A 541 20.14 19.47 -1.70
N ALA A 542 18.87 19.86 -1.78
CA ALA A 542 18.07 19.74 -2.99
C ALA A 542 18.70 20.50 -4.17
N THR A 543 19.09 21.77 -3.97
CA THR A 543 19.64 22.62 -5.04
C THR A 543 21.08 22.27 -5.44
N SER A 544 21.84 21.60 -4.56
CA SER A 544 23.16 21.06 -4.93
C SER A 544 23.05 19.77 -5.75
N LYS A 545 22.02 18.95 -5.52
CA LYS A 545 21.72 17.74 -6.32
C LYS A 545 21.07 18.08 -7.66
N ASP A 546 20.18 19.06 -7.68
CA ASP A 546 19.52 19.56 -8.89
C ASP A 546 19.44 21.10 -8.89
N ALA A 547 20.26 21.73 -9.73
CA ALA A 547 20.33 23.18 -9.84
C ALA A 547 19.02 23.82 -10.36
N ALA A 548 18.15 23.08 -11.07
CA ALA A 548 16.87 23.59 -11.54
C ALA A 548 15.92 23.95 -10.38
N LEU A 549 16.07 23.28 -9.23
CA LEU A 549 15.30 23.55 -8.04
C LEU A 549 15.57 24.94 -7.43
N LYS A 550 16.68 25.59 -7.79
CA LYS A 550 16.97 26.99 -7.41
C LYS A 550 15.92 27.93 -8.01
N ALA A 551 15.69 27.83 -9.31
CA ALA A 551 14.72 28.67 -10.01
C ALA A 551 13.30 28.37 -9.50
N LYS A 552 12.97 27.09 -9.30
CA LYS A 552 11.70 26.66 -8.73
C LYS A 552 11.45 27.27 -7.35
N ALA A 553 12.41 27.17 -6.42
CA ALA A 553 12.27 27.69 -5.07
C ALA A 553 12.03 29.21 -5.00
N LYS A 554 12.62 29.99 -5.93
CA LYS A 554 12.42 31.45 -5.98
C LYS A 554 10.97 31.84 -6.26
N THR A 555 10.27 31.06 -7.08
CA THR A 555 8.88 31.33 -7.47
C THR A 555 7.86 30.53 -6.66
N ASP A 556 8.27 29.44 -6.00
CA ASP A 556 7.40 28.58 -5.20
C ASP A 556 6.73 29.36 -4.06
N ALA A 557 5.41 29.22 -3.95
CA ALA A 557 4.61 29.90 -2.94
C ALA A 557 4.87 29.37 -1.52
N GLU A 558 5.35 28.12 -1.40
CA GLU A 558 5.72 27.51 -0.12
C GLU A 558 6.80 28.30 0.64
N PHE A 559 7.64 29.05 -0.08
CA PHE A 559 8.77 29.79 0.49
C PHE A 559 8.57 31.31 0.54
N ILE A 560 7.36 31.84 0.27
CA ILE A 560 7.11 33.30 0.24
C ILE A 560 7.65 34.02 1.48
N LYS A 561 7.39 33.45 2.67
CA LYS A 561 7.82 34.02 3.96
C LYS A 561 9.35 34.01 4.15
N SER A 562 10.06 33.17 3.40
CA SER A 562 11.50 32.96 3.52
C SER A 562 12.32 33.72 2.48
N ARG A 563 11.70 34.33 1.45
CA ARG A 563 12.43 34.96 0.33
C ARG A 563 13.38 36.10 0.73
N ALA A 564 13.10 36.78 1.85
CA ALA A 564 13.95 37.84 2.38
C ALA A 564 15.08 37.33 3.29
N ASN A 565 15.07 36.04 3.66
CA ASN A 565 16.09 35.44 4.51
C ASN A 565 17.41 35.27 3.72
N ALA A 566 18.53 35.68 4.30
CA ALA A 566 19.84 35.64 3.65
C ALA A 566 20.32 34.21 3.35
N ASP A 567 20.08 33.24 4.25
CA ASP A 567 20.41 31.84 4.03
C ASP A 567 19.54 31.21 2.94
N PHE A 568 18.27 31.60 2.85
CA PHE A 568 17.40 31.19 1.75
C PHE A 568 17.95 31.71 0.43
N GLN A 569 18.26 33.02 0.35
CA GLN A 569 18.86 33.63 -0.83
C GLN A 569 20.17 32.94 -1.23
N ALA A 570 21.03 32.59 -0.26
CA ALA A 570 22.25 31.84 -0.51
C ALA A 570 22.00 30.42 -1.05
N ALA A 571 20.92 29.76 -0.62
CA ALA A 571 20.57 28.41 -1.08
C ALA A 571 20.04 28.38 -2.53
N VAL A 572 19.46 29.49 -3.01
CA VAL A 572 18.80 29.57 -4.32
C VAL A 572 19.53 30.43 -5.36
N ASN A 573 20.56 31.18 -4.97
CA ASN A 573 21.33 32.03 -5.90
C ASN A 573 22.52 31.32 -6.55
#